data_AF-A0A1B1TNB8-F1
#
_entry.id   AF-A0A1B1TNB8-F1
#
_cell.length_a   1.000
_cell.length_b   1.000
_cell.length_c   1.000
_cell.angle_alpha   90.00
_cell.angle_beta   90.00
_cell.angle_gamma   90.00
#
_symmetry.space_group_name_H-M   'P 1'
#
loop_
_entity.id
_entity.type
_entity.pdbx_description
1 polymer ?
#
loop_
_entity_poly.entity_id
_entity_poly.type
_entity_poly.pdbx_seq_one_letter_code
_entity_poly.pdbx_strand_id
1 'polypeptide(L)'
;MTDCLLLCTDLDRTLIPNGAAPESPQARTYFRQFVAQPQITLAYVTGRHLALIDQAILDYQLPHPQFAIADVGSSIYTWQNSQWHRWQNWDDHLATDWPKQGAIAIHHYLENHPALQLQESAKQSHYKLSYYVDLQENNQQLLIEIKTLLKQQNFSTHLIWSIDEEKQVGLLDILPSQANKYQAISFLMAAQNFSLTQTIFAGDSGNDEAVLSSPIPAVLVANAPQTLKQKLQNTCDRTPIYFAQGNCLGMNGNYSAGILEGIFYYFPEYQQWLNSTEGNI
;
A
#
# COMPACT_ATOMS: atom_id res chain seq x y z
N MET A 1 20.20 -20.01 -7.84
CA MET A 1 19.41 -18.76 -7.94
C MET A 1 19.53 -18.12 -6.58
N THR A 2 20.11 -16.93 -6.48
CA THR A 2 20.23 -16.21 -5.20
C THR A 2 18.83 -15.83 -4.75
N ASP A 3 18.38 -16.37 -3.61
CA ASP A 3 17.05 -16.13 -3.06
C ASP A 3 16.86 -14.65 -2.73
N CYS A 4 16.27 -13.91 -3.68
CA CYS A 4 15.92 -12.51 -3.50
C CYS A 4 14.50 -12.41 -2.97
N LEU A 5 14.29 -11.59 -1.95
CA LEU A 5 12.98 -11.30 -1.36
C LEU A 5 12.48 -9.95 -1.88
N LEU A 6 11.27 -9.93 -2.42
CA LEU A 6 10.50 -8.72 -2.65
C LEU A 6 9.72 -8.37 -1.37
N LEU A 7 10.18 -7.33 -0.67
CA LEU A 7 9.48 -6.74 0.48
C LEU A 7 8.61 -5.58 0.00
N CYS A 8 7.30 -5.80 -0.04
CA CYS A 8 6.30 -4.78 -0.27
C CYS A 8 5.79 -4.26 1.08
N THR A 9 5.82 -2.96 1.32
CA THR A 9 5.27 -2.39 2.57
C THR A 9 4.45 -1.15 2.29
N ASP A 10 3.31 -1.05 2.97
CA ASP A 10 2.66 0.24 3.14
C ASP A 10 3.53 1.19 3.98
N LEU A 11 3.24 2.49 3.89
CA LEU A 11 3.99 3.53 4.57
C LEU A 11 3.29 3.97 5.85
N ASP A 12 2.18 4.70 5.73
CA ASP A 12 1.49 5.34 6.85
C ASP A 12 1.01 4.30 7.86
N ARG A 13 1.38 4.49 9.13
CA ARG A 13 1.09 3.56 10.22
C ARG A 13 1.55 2.11 10.00
N THR A 14 2.32 1.81 8.97
CA THR A 14 2.92 0.50 8.72
C THR A 14 4.45 0.55 8.80
N LEU A 15 5.11 1.30 7.94
CA LEU A 15 6.56 1.58 8.09
C LEU A 15 6.78 2.85 8.91
N ILE A 16 5.92 3.85 8.71
CA ILE A 16 6.00 5.17 9.30
C ILE A 16 5.23 5.21 10.61
N PRO A 17 5.86 5.62 11.72
CA PRO A 17 5.21 5.72 13.02
C PRO A 17 4.43 7.04 13.18
N ASN A 18 3.51 7.32 12.26
CA ASN A 18 2.63 8.51 12.30
C ASN A 18 1.22 8.19 12.83
N GLY A 19 1.11 7.16 13.67
CA GLY A 19 -0.12 6.84 14.41
C GLY A 19 0.07 7.07 15.91
N ALA A 20 -0.95 6.72 16.69
CA ALA A 20 -0.94 6.88 18.15
C ALA A 20 -0.07 5.84 18.90
N ALA A 21 0.25 4.71 18.27
CA ALA A 21 1.03 3.66 18.90
C ALA A 21 2.53 4.06 18.96
N PRO A 22 3.28 3.60 19.97
CA PRO A 22 4.71 3.90 20.05
C PRO A 22 5.53 3.01 19.11
N GLU A 23 6.57 3.59 18.51
CA GLU A 23 7.63 2.85 17.81
C GLU A 23 8.66 2.30 18.80
N SER A 24 9.16 1.08 18.56
CA SER A 24 10.31 0.58 19.33
C SER A 24 11.59 1.32 18.94
N PRO A 25 12.45 1.76 19.89
CA PRO A 25 13.58 2.66 19.60
C PRO A 25 14.54 2.21 18.48
N GLN A 26 14.73 0.89 18.29
CA GLN A 26 15.64 0.34 17.29
C GLN A 26 14.95 -0.09 15.97
N ALA A 27 13.62 0.00 15.88
CA ALA A 27 12.85 -0.61 14.79
C ALA A 27 13.26 -0.12 13.40
N ARG A 28 13.34 1.21 13.20
CA ARG A 28 13.79 1.80 11.93
C ARG A 28 15.26 1.51 11.62
N THR A 29 16.12 1.39 12.63
CA THR A 29 17.54 1.05 12.43
C THR A 29 17.67 -0.38 11.92
N TYR A 30 17.01 -1.33 12.57
CA TYR A 30 17.00 -2.72 12.11
C TYR A 30 16.34 -2.86 10.73
N PHE A 31 15.26 -2.13 10.48
CA PHE A 31 14.63 -2.12 9.15
C PHE A 31 15.61 -1.66 8.06
N ARG A 32 16.31 -0.53 8.27
CA ARG A 32 17.34 -0.04 7.34
C ARG A 32 18.47 -1.05 7.12
N GLN A 33 18.97 -1.66 8.19
CA GLN A 33 20.03 -2.68 8.10
C GLN A 33 19.56 -3.90 7.32
N PHE A 34 18.32 -4.32 7.53
CA PHE A 34 17.72 -5.46 6.86
C PHE A 34 17.54 -5.22 5.36
N VAL A 35 16.94 -4.09 4.97
CA VAL A 35 16.68 -3.81 3.54
C VAL A 35 17.91 -3.32 2.78
N ALA A 36 19.02 -3.05 3.48
CA ALA A 36 20.32 -2.79 2.84
C ALA A 36 20.99 -4.07 2.32
N GLN A 37 20.48 -5.25 2.67
CA GLN A 37 21.01 -6.52 2.16
C GLN A 37 20.72 -6.65 0.65
N PRO A 38 21.68 -7.08 -0.18
CA PRO A 38 21.51 -7.12 -1.64
C PRO A 38 20.45 -8.12 -2.12
N GLN A 39 20.04 -9.06 -1.27
CA GLN A 39 18.96 -10.00 -1.52
C GLN A 39 17.57 -9.37 -1.36
N ILE A 40 17.47 -8.16 -0.78
CA ILE A 40 16.19 -7.50 -0.53
C ILE A 40 15.90 -6.50 -1.63
N THR A 41 14.77 -6.68 -2.29
CA THR A 41 14.15 -5.68 -3.15
C THR A 41 13.01 -5.03 -2.38
N LEU A 42 13.15 -3.76 -2.05
CA LEU A 42 12.16 -2.98 -1.32
C LEU A 42 11.20 -2.28 -2.29
N ALA A 43 9.91 -2.42 -2.03
CA ALA A 43 8.84 -1.71 -2.71
C ALA A 43 7.93 -1.00 -1.69
N TYR A 44 7.74 0.31 -1.85
CA TYR A 44 6.71 1.04 -1.11
C TYR A 44 5.38 0.92 -1.82
N VAL A 45 4.32 0.60 -1.09
CA VAL A 45 2.98 0.34 -1.64
C VAL A 45 1.95 1.15 -0.87
N THR A 46 1.70 2.38 -1.33
CA THR A 46 1.05 3.42 -0.53
C THR A 46 -0.05 4.16 -1.29
N GLY A 47 -0.95 4.79 -0.54
CA GLY A 47 -1.92 5.75 -1.09
C GLY A 47 -1.32 7.12 -1.40
N ARG A 48 -0.10 7.42 -0.91
CA ARG A 48 0.62 8.66 -1.21
C ARG A 48 0.93 8.77 -2.70
N HIS A 49 0.86 9.99 -3.23
CA HIS A 49 1.44 10.30 -4.53
C HIS A 49 2.97 10.44 -4.40
N LEU A 50 3.69 10.39 -5.52
CA LEU A 50 5.15 10.32 -5.55
C LEU A 50 5.87 11.39 -4.68
N ALA A 51 5.46 12.66 -4.77
CA ALA A 51 6.11 13.73 -4.00
C ALA A 51 5.96 13.55 -2.48
N LEU A 52 4.85 12.97 -2.00
CA LEU A 52 4.68 12.63 -0.58
C LEU A 52 5.47 11.40 -0.15
N ILE A 53 5.84 10.52 -1.09
CA ILE A 53 6.77 9.43 -0.85
C ILE A 53 8.18 10.00 -0.66
N ASP A 54 8.62 10.88 -1.55
CA ASP A 54 9.92 11.57 -1.41
C ASP A 54 10.03 12.34 -0.10
N GLN A 55 8.99 13.11 0.24
CA GLN A 55 8.94 13.82 1.51
C GLN A 55 9.01 12.87 2.71
N ALA A 56 8.30 11.73 2.67
CA ALA A 56 8.35 10.73 3.73
C ALA A 56 9.74 10.08 3.87
N ILE A 57 10.42 9.81 2.76
CA ILE A 57 11.78 9.27 2.76
C ILE A 57 12.71 10.21 3.53
N LEU A 58 12.61 11.52 3.29
CA LEU A 58 13.39 12.54 3.99
C LEU A 58 13.00 12.67 5.46
N ASP A 59 11.71 12.88 5.75
CA ASP A 59 11.21 13.19 7.10
C ASP A 59 11.44 12.04 8.09
N TYR A 60 11.28 10.80 7.62
CA TYR A 60 11.40 9.61 8.46
C TYR A 60 12.73 8.88 8.30
N GLN A 61 13.63 9.39 7.47
CA GLN A 61 14.94 8.80 7.16
C GLN A 61 14.79 7.35 6.69
N LEU A 62 13.88 7.14 5.74
CA LEU A 62 13.60 5.84 5.18
C LEU A 62 14.63 5.51 4.08
N PRO A 63 14.96 4.22 3.86
CA PRO A 63 15.81 3.83 2.75
C PRO A 63 15.11 4.08 1.41
N HIS A 64 15.85 4.47 0.36
CA HIS A 64 15.25 4.53 -0.97
C HIS A 64 14.87 3.11 -1.44
N PRO A 65 13.61 2.87 -1.83
CA PRO A 65 13.20 1.57 -2.35
C PRO A 65 13.64 1.42 -3.81
N GLN A 66 13.59 0.21 -4.35
CA GLN A 66 13.75 -0.01 -5.79
C GLN A 66 12.47 0.36 -6.56
N PHE A 67 11.31 0.16 -5.93
CA PHE A 67 10.01 0.43 -6.52
C PHE A 67 9.13 1.27 -5.59
N ALA A 68 8.28 2.11 -6.17
CA ALA A 68 7.18 2.77 -5.47
C ALA A 68 5.88 2.53 -6.24
N ILE A 69 4.98 1.76 -5.65
CA ILE A 69 3.58 1.65 -6.03
C ILE A 69 2.83 2.74 -5.27
N ALA A 70 2.45 3.80 -5.98
CA ALA A 70 1.85 5.00 -5.42
C ALA A 70 0.36 5.09 -5.81
N ASP A 71 -0.32 6.11 -5.28
CA ASP A 71 -1.71 6.43 -5.63
C ASP A 71 -2.65 5.20 -5.52
N VAL A 72 -2.46 4.40 -4.45
CA VAL A 72 -3.23 3.18 -4.15
C VAL A 72 -3.13 2.12 -5.26
N GLY A 73 -1.99 2.06 -5.95
CA GLY A 73 -1.74 1.10 -7.03
C GLY A 73 -2.06 1.61 -8.42
N SER A 74 -2.45 2.87 -8.60
CA SER A 74 -2.70 3.46 -9.93
C SER A 74 -1.45 4.01 -10.61
N SER A 75 -0.29 3.99 -9.95
CA SER A 75 0.99 4.36 -10.53
C SER A 75 2.13 3.49 -9.94
N ILE A 76 3.12 3.17 -10.77
CA ILE A 76 4.34 2.47 -10.33
C ILE A 76 5.54 3.25 -10.84
N TYR A 77 6.54 3.42 -9.98
CA TYR A 77 7.80 4.08 -10.27
C TYR A 77 8.97 3.17 -9.91
N THR A 78 10.06 3.31 -10.64
CA THR A 78 11.36 2.72 -10.32
C THR A 78 12.32 3.82 -9.87
N TRP A 79 13.15 3.53 -8.87
CA TRP A 79 14.21 4.44 -8.43
C TRP A 79 15.52 4.03 -9.09
N GLN A 80 16.03 4.85 -10.00
CA GLN A 80 17.29 4.59 -10.73
C GLN A 80 18.05 5.90 -10.91
N ASN A 81 19.38 5.87 -10.81
CA ASN A 81 20.23 7.06 -10.99
C ASN A 81 19.78 8.27 -10.15
N SER A 82 19.32 8.02 -8.92
CA SER A 82 18.80 9.04 -8.00
C SER A 82 17.57 9.80 -8.51
N GLN A 83 16.77 9.18 -9.38
CA GLN A 83 15.54 9.74 -9.92
C GLN A 83 14.43 8.70 -9.99
N TRP A 84 13.20 9.17 -9.91
CA TRP A 84 12.01 8.36 -10.14
C TRP A 84 11.68 8.29 -11.63
N HIS A 85 11.47 7.07 -12.11
CA HIS A 85 11.00 6.81 -13.45
C HIS A 85 9.64 6.12 -13.39
N ARG A 86 8.62 6.75 -13.97
CA ARG A 86 7.29 6.14 -14.06
C ARG A 86 7.32 4.94 -14.99
N TRP A 87 6.72 3.83 -14.56
CA TRP A 87 6.78 2.58 -15.29
C TRP A 87 5.66 2.49 -16.32
N GLN A 88 5.99 2.84 -17.56
CA GLN A 88 5.04 2.93 -18.66
C GLN A 88 4.24 1.63 -18.89
N ASN A 89 4.85 0.45 -18.71
CA ASN A 89 4.16 -0.82 -18.91
C ASN A 89 2.94 -1.00 -17.99
N TRP A 90 2.99 -0.42 -16.78
CA TRP A 90 1.84 -0.44 -15.88
C TRP A 90 0.75 0.54 -16.34
N ASP A 91 1.13 1.73 -16.79
CA ASP A 91 0.19 2.70 -17.36
C ASP A 91 -0.53 2.10 -18.58
N ASP A 92 0.19 1.42 -19.46
CA ASP A 92 -0.36 0.75 -20.63
C ASP A 92 -1.34 -0.38 -20.24
N HIS A 93 -1.04 -1.10 -19.15
CA HIS A 93 -1.95 -2.11 -18.59
C HIS A 93 -3.23 -1.46 -18.04
N LEU A 94 -3.14 -0.35 -17.30
CA LEU A 94 -4.31 0.35 -16.78
C LEU A 94 -5.14 1.03 -17.87
N ALA A 95 -4.50 1.45 -18.97
CA ALA A 95 -5.15 2.11 -20.08
C ALA A 95 -6.18 1.23 -20.81
N THR A 96 -6.17 -0.10 -20.65
CA THR A 96 -7.17 -0.97 -21.28
C THR A 96 -8.58 -0.76 -20.72
N ASP A 97 -8.65 -0.41 -19.44
CA ASP A 97 -9.90 -0.33 -18.67
C ASP A 97 -10.30 1.13 -18.37
N TRP A 98 -9.50 2.09 -18.82
CA TRP A 98 -9.65 3.51 -18.49
C TRP A 98 -9.93 4.37 -19.72
N PRO A 99 -10.73 5.45 -19.61
CA PRO A 99 -10.95 6.35 -20.73
C PRO A 99 -9.65 6.98 -21.21
N LYS A 100 -9.47 7.11 -22.54
CA LYS A 100 -8.27 7.75 -23.12
C LYS A 100 -8.12 9.21 -22.70
N GLN A 101 -9.22 9.88 -22.43
CA GLN A 101 -9.26 11.25 -21.91
C GLN A 101 -8.85 11.33 -20.43
N GLY A 102 -8.65 10.19 -19.76
CA GLY A 102 -8.29 10.09 -18.35
C GLY A 102 -9.45 10.34 -17.40
N ALA A 103 -9.11 10.62 -16.14
CA ALA A 103 -10.06 10.90 -15.05
C ALA A 103 -11.07 12.01 -15.38
N ILE A 104 -10.74 12.97 -16.25
CA ILE A 104 -11.62 14.10 -16.58
C ILE A 104 -12.90 13.66 -17.31
N ALA A 105 -12.83 12.59 -18.12
CA ALA A 105 -14.02 12.06 -18.77
C ALA A 105 -14.99 11.51 -17.74
N ILE A 106 -14.48 10.80 -16.73
CA ILE A 106 -15.29 10.29 -15.63
C ILE A 106 -15.88 11.45 -14.81
N HIS A 107 -15.07 12.47 -14.52
CA HIS A 107 -15.53 13.64 -13.78
C HIS A 107 -16.73 14.32 -14.46
N HIS A 108 -16.71 14.48 -15.79
CA HIS A 108 -17.83 15.10 -16.51
C HIS A 108 -19.18 14.40 -16.28
N TYR A 109 -19.19 13.07 -16.08
CA TYR A 109 -20.43 12.35 -15.77
C TYR A 109 -20.87 12.48 -14.30
N LEU A 110 -19.94 12.83 -13.41
CA LEU A 110 -20.15 12.90 -11.98
C LEU A 110 -20.21 14.33 -11.43
N GLU A 111 -19.90 15.36 -12.24
CA GLU A 111 -19.70 16.74 -11.80
C GLU A 111 -20.95 17.35 -11.14
N ASN A 112 -22.14 16.85 -11.48
CA ASN A 112 -23.41 17.31 -10.93
C ASN A 112 -23.95 16.40 -9.82
N HIS A 113 -23.19 15.40 -9.37
CA HIS A 113 -23.63 14.50 -8.31
C HIS A 113 -23.62 15.24 -6.95
N PRO A 114 -24.75 15.34 -6.24
CA PRO A 114 -24.89 16.24 -5.09
C PRO A 114 -23.98 15.88 -3.90
N ALA A 115 -23.66 14.59 -3.73
CA ALA A 115 -22.81 14.10 -2.65
C ALA A 115 -21.30 14.17 -2.94
N LEU A 116 -20.88 14.54 -4.15
CA LEU A 116 -19.47 14.50 -4.56
C LEU A 116 -18.89 15.91 -4.67
N GLN A 117 -17.85 16.19 -3.88
CA GLN A 117 -17.06 17.40 -4.00
C GLN A 117 -15.66 17.06 -4.51
N LEU A 118 -15.26 17.60 -5.66
CA LEU A 118 -13.94 17.29 -6.23
C LEU A 118 -12.81 17.73 -5.29
N GLN A 119 -11.82 16.86 -5.06
CA GLN A 119 -10.62 17.23 -4.30
C GLN A 119 -9.67 18.09 -5.13
N GLU A 120 -8.69 18.72 -4.48
CA GLU A 120 -7.74 19.65 -5.09
C GLU A 120 -6.94 18.96 -6.21
N SER A 121 -6.47 19.73 -7.21
CA SER A 121 -5.76 19.18 -8.39
C SER A 121 -4.53 18.34 -8.03
N ALA A 122 -3.87 18.64 -6.91
CA ALA A 122 -2.72 17.90 -6.41
C ALA A 122 -3.05 16.46 -5.96
N LYS A 123 -4.33 16.13 -5.78
CA LYS A 123 -4.81 14.79 -5.41
C LYS A 123 -5.39 14.02 -6.59
N GLN A 124 -5.47 14.64 -7.75
CA GLN A 124 -5.93 14.03 -8.98
C GLN A 124 -4.74 13.47 -9.75
N SER A 125 -4.94 12.36 -10.46
CA SER A 125 -3.95 11.82 -11.39
C SER A 125 -4.64 11.33 -12.67
N HIS A 126 -3.86 10.95 -13.68
CA HIS A 126 -4.45 10.44 -14.92
C HIS A 126 -5.36 9.21 -14.68
N TYR A 127 -4.97 8.33 -13.75
CA TYR A 127 -5.68 7.10 -13.38
C TYR A 127 -6.32 7.16 -11.99
N LYS A 128 -6.54 8.38 -11.45
CA LYS A 128 -7.16 8.57 -10.15
C LYS A 128 -8.01 9.82 -10.11
N LEU A 129 -9.27 9.64 -9.72
CA LEU A 129 -10.22 10.72 -9.50
C LEU A 129 -10.73 10.69 -8.06
N SER A 130 -10.43 11.73 -7.30
CA SER A 130 -10.69 11.80 -5.86
C SER A 130 -11.76 12.84 -5.53
N TYR A 131 -12.70 12.45 -4.68
CA TYR A 131 -13.78 13.29 -4.15
C TYR A 131 -13.78 13.30 -2.61
N TYR A 132 -14.20 14.41 -2.03
CA TYR A 132 -14.71 14.50 -0.68
C TYR A 132 -16.21 14.15 -0.69
N VAL A 133 -16.66 13.49 0.37
CA VAL A 133 -18.06 13.10 0.59
C VAL A 133 -18.39 13.33 2.06
N ASP A 134 -19.57 13.88 2.35
CA ASP A 134 -20.05 14.08 3.72
C ASP A 134 -20.23 12.71 4.43
N LEU A 135 -19.80 12.60 5.69
CA LEU A 135 -19.95 11.37 6.48
C LEU A 135 -21.40 11.05 6.86
N GLN A 136 -22.33 12.01 6.74
CA GLN A 136 -23.76 11.79 6.89
C GLN A 136 -24.39 11.03 5.72
N GLU A 137 -23.71 11.01 4.57
CA GLU A 137 -24.18 10.24 3.41
C GLU A 137 -24.13 8.74 3.69
N ASN A 138 -25.10 8.00 3.14
CA ASN A 138 -25.04 6.55 3.17
C ASN A 138 -23.99 6.08 2.16
N ASN A 139 -22.76 5.90 2.63
CA ASN A 139 -21.62 5.54 1.79
C ASN A 139 -21.85 4.24 0.98
N GLN A 140 -22.51 3.23 1.53
CA GLN A 140 -22.80 1.99 0.82
C GLN A 140 -23.73 2.24 -0.36
N GLN A 141 -24.79 3.02 -0.14
CA GLN A 141 -25.75 3.37 -1.18
C GLN A 141 -25.09 4.24 -2.26
N LEU A 142 -24.29 5.23 -1.86
CA LEU A 142 -23.55 6.10 -2.77
C LEU A 142 -22.59 5.29 -3.65
N LEU A 143 -21.82 4.37 -3.08
CA LEU A 143 -20.89 3.52 -3.85
C LEU A 143 -21.63 2.66 -4.89
N ILE A 144 -22.82 2.13 -4.55
CA ILE A 144 -23.65 1.36 -5.48
C ILE A 144 -24.15 2.26 -6.61
N GLU A 145 -24.61 3.46 -6.30
CA GLU A 145 -25.08 4.45 -7.26
C GLU A 145 -23.97 4.87 -8.24
N ILE A 146 -22.83 5.33 -7.73
CA ILE A 146 -21.69 5.74 -8.56
C ILE A 146 -21.23 4.58 -9.45
N LYS A 147 -21.09 3.37 -8.89
CA LYS A 147 -20.71 2.18 -9.68
C LYS A 147 -21.72 1.89 -10.79
N THR A 148 -23.01 2.13 -10.54
CA THR A 148 -24.07 1.93 -11.54
C THR A 148 -23.98 2.96 -12.66
N LEU A 149 -23.81 4.24 -12.33
CA LEU A 149 -23.64 5.33 -13.29
C LEU A 149 -22.42 5.10 -14.20
N LEU A 150 -21.29 4.73 -13.60
CA LEU A 150 -20.06 4.47 -14.36
C LEU A 150 -20.18 3.24 -15.27
N LYS A 151 -20.84 2.19 -14.79
CA LYS A 151 -21.09 0.98 -15.59
C LYS A 151 -21.99 1.26 -16.80
N GLN A 152 -22.98 2.17 -16.68
CA GLN A 152 -23.83 2.57 -17.80
C GLN A 152 -23.05 3.25 -18.93
N GLN A 153 -21.90 3.87 -18.60
CA GLN A 153 -20.98 4.46 -19.57
C GLN A 153 -19.88 3.47 -20.03
N ASN A 154 -19.98 2.20 -19.65
CA ASN A 154 -18.97 1.16 -19.89
C ASN A 154 -17.60 1.46 -19.26
N PHE A 155 -17.56 2.24 -18.16
CA PHE A 155 -16.33 2.44 -17.41
C PHE A 155 -16.13 1.32 -16.40
N SER A 156 -15.04 0.57 -16.56
CA SER A 156 -14.60 -0.46 -15.62
C SER A 156 -13.76 0.19 -14.53
N THR A 157 -14.35 0.38 -13.36
CA THR A 157 -13.79 1.20 -12.28
C THR A 157 -13.72 0.43 -10.97
N HIS A 158 -12.70 0.74 -10.18
CA HIS A 158 -12.55 0.37 -8.79
C HIS A 158 -12.79 1.60 -7.91
N LEU A 159 -13.67 1.47 -6.92
CA LEU A 159 -14.03 2.57 -6.01
C LEU A 159 -13.45 2.24 -4.63
N ILE A 160 -12.69 3.16 -4.08
CA ILE A 160 -12.10 3.04 -2.75
C ILE A 160 -12.70 4.11 -1.84
N TRP A 161 -13.30 3.66 -0.74
CA TRP A 161 -13.80 4.52 0.31
C TRP A 161 -12.83 4.54 1.49
N SER A 162 -12.52 5.73 1.99
CA SER A 162 -11.79 5.92 3.25
C SER A 162 -12.30 7.15 3.99
N ILE A 163 -11.78 7.40 5.19
CA ILE A 163 -12.16 8.54 6.02
C ILE A 163 -10.89 9.29 6.39
N ASP A 164 -10.90 10.61 6.20
CA ASP A 164 -9.92 11.51 6.79
C ASP A 164 -10.39 11.85 8.21
N GLU A 165 -9.78 11.22 9.21
CA GLU A 165 -10.18 11.37 10.61
C GLU A 165 -9.91 12.78 11.16
N GLU A 166 -8.89 13.48 10.66
CA GLU A 166 -8.58 14.84 11.13
C GLU A 166 -9.62 15.84 10.63
N LYS A 167 -10.02 15.70 9.36
CA LYS A 167 -10.99 16.58 8.71
C LYS A 167 -12.43 16.13 8.89
N GLN A 168 -12.65 14.92 9.44
CA GLN A 168 -13.96 14.29 9.60
C GLN A 168 -14.75 14.29 8.27
N VAL A 169 -14.11 13.86 7.20
CA VAL A 169 -14.70 13.81 5.85
C VAL A 169 -14.45 12.45 5.18
N GLY A 170 -15.43 11.99 4.40
CA GLY A 170 -15.29 10.81 3.56
C GLY A 170 -14.43 11.11 2.33
N LEU A 171 -13.62 10.14 1.93
CA LEU A 171 -12.78 10.19 0.74
C LEU A 171 -13.22 9.07 -0.21
N LEU A 172 -13.55 9.44 -1.44
CA LEU A 172 -13.85 8.49 -2.52
C LEU A 172 -12.81 8.63 -3.62
N ASP A 173 -12.04 7.57 -3.84
CA ASP A 173 -11.14 7.43 -4.99
C ASP A 173 -11.78 6.53 -6.05
N ILE A 174 -11.78 6.98 -7.29
CA ILE A 174 -12.21 6.22 -8.46
C ILE A 174 -10.96 5.94 -9.31
N LEU A 175 -10.67 4.67 -9.51
CA LEU A 175 -9.50 4.15 -10.19
C LEU A 175 -9.91 3.17 -11.29
N PRO A 176 -9.02 2.81 -12.25
CA PRO A 176 -9.27 1.69 -13.15
C PRO A 176 -9.61 0.41 -12.37
N SER A 177 -10.43 -0.48 -12.94
CA SER A 177 -10.79 -1.75 -12.29
C SER A 177 -9.60 -2.58 -11.80
N GLN A 178 -8.48 -2.52 -12.53
CA GLN A 178 -7.26 -3.23 -12.24
C GLN A 178 -6.32 -2.48 -11.28
N ALA A 179 -6.63 -1.23 -10.92
CA ALA A 179 -5.81 -0.44 -10.03
C ALA A 179 -6.19 -0.69 -8.57
N ASN A 180 -5.42 -1.55 -7.92
CA ASN A 180 -5.33 -1.66 -6.47
C ASN A 180 -3.93 -2.17 -6.08
N LYS A 181 -3.59 -2.11 -4.79
CA LYS A 181 -2.28 -2.53 -4.28
C LYS A 181 -1.93 -3.98 -4.68
N TYR A 182 -2.89 -4.91 -4.61
CA TYR A 182 -2.65 -6.33 -4.92
C TYR A 182 -2.31 -6.56 -6.40
N GLN A 183 -3.09 -5.96 -7.31
CA GLN A 183 -2.86 -6.09 -8.75
C GLN A 183 -1.54 -5.43 -9.16
N ALA A 184 -1.21 -4.27 -8.58
CA ALA A 184 0.06 -3.60 -8.84
C ALA A 184 1.27 -4.42 -8.34
N ILE A 185 1.17 -5.03 -7.14
CA ILE A 185 2.21 -5.96 -6.65
C ILE A 185 2.31 -7.18 -7.56
N SER A 186 1.18 -7.77 -7.96
CA SER A 186 1.16 -8.95 -8.84
C SER A 186 1.78 -8.64 -10.21
N PHE A 187 1.53 -7.45 -10.75
CA PHE A 187 2.16 -6.96 -11.98
C PHE A 187 3.67 -6.80 -11.81
N LEU A 188 4.12 -6.15 -10.72
CA LEU A 188 5.53 -6.00 -10.38
C LEU A 188 6.23 -7.36 -10.27
N MET A 189 5.62 -8.31 -9.54
CA MET A 189 6.12 -9.67 -9.37
C MET A 189 6.31 -10.37 -10.72
N ALA A 190 5.30 -10.35 -11.58
CA ALA A 190 5.37 -10.96 -12.90
C ALA A 190 6.44 -10.30 -13.78
N ALA A 191 6.53 -8.97 -13.77
CA ALA A 191 7.48 -8.22 -14.58
C ALA A 191 8.94 -8.39 -14.11
N GLN A 192 9.17 -8.64 -12.83
CA GLN A 192 10.50 -8.82 -12.24
C GLN A 192 10.84 -10.28 -11.88
N ASN A 193 9.96 -11.22 -12.23
CA ASN A 193 10.10 -12.66 -11.97
C ASN A 193 10.20 -13.04 -10.47
N PHE A 194 9.51 -12.31 -9.59
CA PHE A 194 9.35 -12.73 -8.19
C PHE A 194 8.21 -13.75 -8.06
N SER A 195 8.44 -14.83 -7.32
CA SER A 195 7.41 -15.80 -6.99
C SER A 195 6.63 -15.40 -5.72
N LEU A 196 5.49 -16.05 -5.48
CA LEU A 196 4.75 -15.90 -4.22
C LEU A 196 5.59 -16.26 -2.99
N THR A 197 6.47 -17.25 -3.10
CA THR A 197 7.34 -17.68 -1.99
C THR A 197 8.53 -16.74 -1.76
N GLN A 198 8.72 -15.75 -2.64
CA GLN A 198 9.78 -14.74 -2.56
C GLN A 198 9.20 -13.34 -2.38
N THR A 199 7.92 -13.22 -2.03
CA THR A 199 7.24 -11.94 -1.86
C THR A 199 6.58 -11.91 -0.50
N ILE A 200 6.68 -10.77 0.18
CA ILE A 200 5.96 -10.52 1.41
C ILE A 200 5.38 -9.11 1.38
N PHE A 201 4.17 -8.96 1.90
CA PHE A 201 3.50 -7.69 2.07
C PHE A 201 3.34 -7.32 3.55
N ALA A 202 3.50 -6.04 3.91
CA ALA A 202 3.14 -5.52 5.22
C ALA A 202 2.17 -4.34 5.11
N GLY A 203 1.13 -4.32 5.95
CA GLY A 203 0.10 -3.27 5.99
C GLY A 203 -0.57 -3.13 7.34
N ASP A 204 -1.46 -2.14 7.47
CA ASP A 204 -2.19 -1.82 8.70
C ASP A 204 -3.68 -1.53 8.48
N SER A 205 -4.16 -1.35 7.24
CA SER A 205 -5.44 -0.69 7.00
C SER A 205 -6.33 -1.32 5.92
N GLY A 206 -7.50 -0.73 5.68
CA GLY A 206 -8.50 -1.24 4.74
C GLY A 206 -8.09 -1.15 3.26
N ASN A 207 -7.21 -0.21 2.88
CA ASN A 207 -6.69 -0.16 1.50
C ASN A 207 -5.68 -1.29 1.21
N ASP A 208 -5.22 -1.99 2.25
CA ASP A 208 -4.37 -3.16 2.19
C ASP A 208 -5.17 -4.46 2.10
N GLU A 209 -6.49 -4.41 2.34
CA GLU A 209 -7.35 -5.59 2.46
C GLU A 209 -7.27 -6.52 1.25
N ALA A 210 -7.16 -5.94 0.04
CA ALA A 210 -6.99 -6.69 -1.19
C ALA A 210 -5.70 -7.53 -1.21
N VAL A 211 -4.61 -7.02 -0.61
CA VAL A 211 -3.34 -7.75 -0.49
C VAL A 211 -3.38 -8.71 0.69
N LEU A 212 -3.88 -8.25 1.85
CA LEU A 212 -3.99 -9.03 3.07
C LEU A 212 -4.88 -10.27 2.86
N SER A 213 -5.90 -10.19 2.01
CA SER A 213 -6.79 -11.33 1.69
C SER A 213 -6.30 -12.17 0.49
N SER A 214 -5.12 -11.87 -0.06
CA SER A 214 -4.58 -12.53 -1.25
C SER A 214 -3.60 -13.68 -0.92
N PRO A 215 -3.21 -14.52 -1.89
CA PRO A 215 -2.22 -15.56 -1.68
C PRO A 215 -0.80 -15.07 -1.32
N ILE A 216 -0.52 -13.76 -1.40
CA ILE A 216 0.79 -13.20 -1.04
C ILE A 216 0.96 -13.32 0.49
N PRO A 217 2.07 -13.91 0.98
CA PRO A 217 2.41 -13.88 2.41
C PRO A 217 2.34 -12.46 2.95
N ALA A 218 1.55 -12.25 4.01
CA ALA A 218 1.28 -10.92 4.49
C ALA A 218 1.45 -10.78 6.00
N VAL A 219 1.79 -9.57 6.43
CA VAL A 219 1.99 -9.21 7.82
C VAL A 219 1.07 -8.05 8.15
N LEU A 220 0.26 -8.24 9.18
CA LEU A 220 -0.50 -7.16 9.79
C LEU A 220 0.26 -6.67 11.02
N VAL A 221 0.77 -5.44 10.98
CA VAL A 221 1.56 -4.85 12.09
C VAL A 221 0.72 -4.72 13.37
N ALA A 222 1.36 -4.77 14.53
CA ALA A 222 0.64 -4.87 15.80
C ALA A 222 -0.23 -3.64 16.11
N ASN A 223 0.09 -2.47 15.56
CA ASN A 223 -0.71 -1.24 15.70
C ASN A 223 -1.90 -1.15 14.73
N ALA A 224 -2.16 -2.17 13.90
CA ALA A 224 -3.34 -2.18 13.05
C ALA A 224 -4.65 -2.16 13.87
N PRO A 225 -5.72 -1.50 13.39
CA PRO A 225 -6.99 -1.39 14.11
C PRO A 225 -7.59 -2.76 14.45
N GLN A 226 -8.21 -2.86 15.63
CA GLN A 226 -8.81 -4.12 16.10
C GLN A 226 -9.95 -4.61 15.19
N THR A 227 -10.68 -3.68 14.58
CA THR A 227 -11.76 -3.97 13.63
C THR A 227 -11.23 -4.72 12.40
N LEU A 228 -10.08 -4.31 11.87
CA LEU A 228 -9.43 -5.00 10.74
C LEU A 228 -8.91 -6.37 11.18
N LYS A 229 -8.29 -6.48 12.35
CA LYS A 229 -7.82 -7.76 12.91
C LYS A 229 -8.95 -8.78 12.98
N GLN A 230 -10.09 -8.39 13.57
CA GLN A 230 -11.27 -9.24 13.69
C GLN A 230 -11.83 -9.64 12.32
N LYS A 231 -11.91 -8.70 11.39
CA LYS A 231 -12.38 -8.95 10.02
C LYS A 231 -11.52 -10.00 9.31
N LEU A 232 -10.20 -9.87 9.39
CA LEU A 232 -9.27 -10.79 8.74
C LEU A 232 -9.27 -12.17 9.41
N GLN A 233 -9.30 -12.24 10.74
CA GLN A 233 -9.41 -13.50 11.48
C GLN A 233 -10.65 -14.32 11.08
N ASN A 234 -11.78 -13.65 10.82
CA ASN A 234 -13.00 -14.32 10.37
C ASN A 234 -12.96 -14.79 8.90
N THR A 235 -11.96 -14.36 8.13
CA THR A 235 -11.79 -14.67 6.70
C THR A 235 -10.64 -15.68 6.47
N CYS A 236 -9.88 -16.02 7.52
CA CYS A 236 -8.53 -16.59 7.46
C CYS A 236 -8.42 -18.09 7.15
N ASP A 237 -9.48 -18.80 6.76
CA ASP A 237 -9.38 -20.25 6.49
C ASP A 237 -8.44 -20.61 5.31
N ARG A 238 -7.96 -19.63 4.52
CA ARG A 238 -7.17 -19.88 3.29
C ARG A 238 -5.99 -18.95 3.05
N THR A 239 -5.71 -17.96 3.90
CA THR A 239 -4.77 -16.88 3.58
C THR A 239 -3.61 -16.81 4.59
N PRO A 240 -2.33 -16.84 4.15
CA PRO A 240 -1.19 -16.75 5.03
C PRO A 240 -0.99 -15.29 5.50
N ILE A 241 -1.72 -14.90 6.54
CA ILE A 241 -1.51 -13.62 7.25
C ILE A 241 -0.89 -13.90 8.61
N TYR A 242 0.22 -13.25 8.89
CA TYR A 242 0.82 -13.20 10.21
C TYR A 242 0.37 -11.92 10.93
N PHE A 243 -0.11 -12.08 12.16
CA PHE A 243 -0.47 -10.96 13.03
C PHE A 243 0.70 -10.70 13.98
N ALA A 244 1.37 -9.55 13.83
CA ALA A 244 2.49 -9.20 14.71
C ALA A 244 2.01 -9.01 16.16
N GLN A 245 2.78 -9.56 17.09
CA GLN A 245 2.51 -9.58 18.52
C GLN A 245 3.63 -8.93 19.35
N GLY A 246 4.80 -8.72 18.76
CA GLY A 246 6.00 -8.24 19.41
C GLY A 246 6.90 -9.37 19.92
N ASN A 247 7.86 -9.01 20.79
CA ASN A 247 8.95 -9.83 21.32
C ASN A 247 10.04 -10.23 20.32
N CYS A 248 9.86 -9.98 19.02
CA CYS A 248 10.91 -10.09 18.04
C CYS A 248 12.00 -9.03 18.30
N LEU A 249 13.25 -9.47 18.54
CA LEU A 249 14.37 -8.60 18.91
C LEU A 249 14.05 -7.67 20.10
N GLY A 250 13.18 -8.09 21.01
CA GLY A 250 12.73 -7.29 22.16
C GLY A 250 11.83 -6.10 21.79
N MET A 251 11.30 -6.04 20.56
CA MET A 251 10.44 -4.94 20.08
C MET A 251 8.94 -5.23 20.25
N ASN A 252 8.13 -4.20 20.14
CA ASN A 252 6.67 -4.24 20.40
C ASN A 252 5.79 -4.68 19.21
N GLY A 253 6.38 -5.04 18.06
CA GLY A 253 5.64 -5.46 16.86
C GLY A 253 4.88 -4.35 16.13
N ASN A 254 4.98 -3.09 16.58
CA ASN A 254 4.39 -1.95 15.88
C ASN A 254 5.28 -1.49 14.73
N TYR A 255 4.65 -0.96 13.70
CA TYR A 255 5.30 -0.37 12.54
C TYR A 255 6.37 -1.30 11.93
N SER A 256 7.57 -0.76 11.66
CA SER A 256 8.73 -1.50 11.15
C SER A 256 9.14 -2.70 12.02
N ALA A 257 8.87 -2.71 13.33
CA ALA A 257 9.14 -3.87 14.17
C ALA A 257 8.23 -5.05 13.79
N GLY A 258 6.96 -4.78 13.51
CA GLY A 258 6.02 -5.80 13.04
C GLY A 258 6.38 -6.33 11.66
N ILE A 259 6.88 -5.47 10.77
CA ILE A 259 7.39 -5.89 9.46
C ILE A 259 8.50 -6.93 9.62
N LEU A 260 9.53 -6.63 10.44
CA LEU A 260 10.65 -7.55 10.67
C LEU A 260 10.21 -8.84 11.34
N GLU A 261 9.33 -8.77 12.34
CA GLU A 261 8.76 -9.93 13.00
C GLU A 261 8.07 -10.87 12.02
N GLY A 262 7.22 -10.32 11.15
CA GLY A 262 6.55 -11.12 10.14
C GLY A 262 7.48 -11.66 9.06
N ILE A 263 8.51 -10.90 8.65
CA ILE A 263 9.57 -11.42 7.77
C ILE A 263 10.24 -12.64 8.42
N PHE A 264 10.65 -12.58 9.68
CA PHE A 264 11.33 -13.70 10.34
C PHE A 264 10.40 -14.86 10.65
N TYR A 265 9.09 -14.64 10.71
CA TYR A 265 8.12 -15.72 10.77
C TYR A 265 8.09 -16.54 9.47
N TYR A 266 8.05 -15.87 8.30
CA TYR A 266 8.01 -16.55 7.00
C TYR A 266 9.39 -17.00 6.49
N PHE A 267 10.43 -16.26 6.84
CA PHE A 267 11.82 -16.43 6.38
C PHE A 267 12.79 -16.39 7.58
N PRO A 268 12.79 -17.40 8.47
CA PRO A 268 13.61 -17.40 9.68
C PRO A 268 15.12 -17.25 9.41
N GLU A 269 15.59 -17.72 8.25
CA GLU A 269 16.99 -17.61 7.82
C GLU A 269 17.49 -16.17 7.70
N TYR A 270 16.59 -15.19 7.59
CA TYR A 270 16.93 -13.78 7.48
C TYR A 270 17.24 -13.12 8.83
N GLN A 271 16.85 -13.74 9.95
CA GLN A 271 17.09 -13.21 11.28
C GLN A 271 18.61 -13.06 11.59
N GLN A 272 19.44 -13.93 11.02
CA GLN A 272 20.89 -13.91 11.24
C GLN A 272 21.60 -12.64 10.72
N TRP A 273 20.97 -11.92 9.78
CA TRP A 273 21.55 -10.68 9.22
C TRP A 273 21.54 -9.52 10.20
N LEU A 274 20.66 -9.56 11.22
CA LEU A 274 20.63 -8.55 12.28
C LEU A 274 21.45 -8.99 13.52
N ASN A 275 21.55 -10.29 13.79
CA ASN A 275 22.33 -10.79 14.92
C ASN A 275 23.85 -10.67 14.72
N SER A 276 24.32 -10.56 13.47
CA SER A 276 25.75 -10.52 13.13
C SER A 276 26.40 -9.13 13.28
N THR A 277 25.60 -8.08 13.52
CA THR A 277 26.08 -6.70 13.63
C THR A 277 26.35 -6.24 15.08
N GLU A 278 25.91 -6.98 16.09
CA GLU A 278 26.22 -6.68 17.51
C GLU A 278 27.69 -6.95 17.90
N GLY A 279 28.49 -7.56 17.01
CA GLY A 279 29.90 -7.88 17.26
C GLY A 279 30.95 -6.87 16.80
N ASN A 280 30.55 -5.75 16.18
CA ASN A 280 31.46 -4.75 15.63
C ASN A 280 31.13 -3.31 16.08
N ILE A 281 31.02 -3.11 17.40
CA ILE A 281 31.08 -1.78 18.03
C ILE A 281 32.20 -1.79 19.07
#